data_AF-A0A960M221-F1
#
_entry.id   AF-A0A960M221-F1
#
_cell.length_a   1.000
_cell.length_b   1.000
_cell.length_c   1.000
_cell.angle_alpha   90.00
_cell.angle_beta   90.00
_cell.angle_gamma   90.00
#
_symmetry.space_group_name_H-M   'P 1'
#
loop_
_entity.id
_entity.type
_entity.pdbx_description
1 polymer ?
#
loop_
_entity_poly.entity_id
_entity_poly.type
_entity_poly.pdbx_seq_one_letter_code
_entity_poly.pdbx_strand_id
1 'polypeptide(L)' 'MNWISMAFWAAVILLFDAGVGLLGEQKFHRLAPSLPIRAIALIEGFVALILLAIYFVYRAG' A
#
# COMPACT_ATOMS: atom_id res chain seq x y z
N MET A 1 6.00 -2.27 21.83
CA MET A 1 5.64 -1.69 20.53
C MET A 1 4.14 -1.90 20.34
N ASN A 2 3.36 -0.82 20.23
CA ASN A 2 1.89 -0.88 20.30
C ASN A 2 1.33 -1.41 18.97
N TRP A 3 0.31 -2.29 18.99
CA TRP A 3 -0.25 -2.90 17.76
C TRP A 3 -0.74 -1.85 16.75
N ILE A 4 -1.32 -0.77 17.27
CA ILE A 4 -1.77 0.39 16.49
C ILE A 4 -0.60 1.08 15.77
N SER A 5 0.58 1.17 16.41
CA SER A 5 1.79 1.71 15.79
C SER A 5 2.36 0.78 14.71
N MET A 6 2.24 -0.55 14.87
CA MET A 6 2.64 -1.50 13.84
C MET A 6 1.74 -1.40 12.61
N ALA A 7 0.42 -1.27 12.79
CA ALA A 7 -0.53 -1.10 11.71
C ALA A 7 -0.28 0.18 10.90
N PHE A 8 0.09 1.28 11.57
CA PHE A 8 0.50 2.52 10.89
C PHE A 8 1.72 2.29 9.99
N TRP A 9 2.79 1.71 10.52
CA TRP A 9 4.01 1.48 9.74
C TRP A 9 3.78 0.48 8.59
N ALA A 10 2.98 -0.56 8.82
CA ALA A 10 2.57 -1.49 7.77
C ALA A 10 1.83 -0.75 6.65
N ALA A 11 0.88 0.13 7.00
CA ALA A 11 0.14 0.92 6.02
C ALA A 11 1.04 1.87 5.22
N VAL A 12 2.01 2.52 5.88
CA VAL A 12 2.99 3.40 5.21
C VAL A 12 3.84 2.60 4.20
N ILE A 13 4.35 1.43 4.59
CA ILE A 13 5.14 0.57 3.71
C ILE A 13 4.30 0.11 2.52
N LEU A 14 3.07 -0.31 2.77
CA LEU A 14 2.16 -0.82 1.74
C LEU A 14 1.75 0.29 0.76
N LEU A 15 1.59 1.53 1.23
CA LEU A 15 1.33 2.70 0.38
C LEU A 15 2.55 3.04 -0.49
N PHE A 16 3.75 2.93 0.08
CA PHE A 16 4.99 3.14 -0.66
C PHE A 16 5.17 2.09 -1.75
N ASP A 17 4.93 0.81 -1.44
CA ASP A 17 5.01 -0.30 -2.40
C ASP A 17 4.02 -0.14 -3.55
N ALA A 18 2.76 0.19 -3.23
CA ALA A 18 1.75 0.56 -4.22
C ALA A 18 2.21 1.72 -5.13
N GLY A 19 2.81 2.76 -4.55
CA GLY A 19 3.38 3.88 -5.30
C GLY A 19 4.50 3.46 -6.25
N VAL A 20 5.42 2.61 -5.78
CA VAL A 20 6.51 2.06 -6.60
C VAL A 20 5.96 1.18 -7.73
N GLY A 21 4.96 0.33 -7.44
CA GLY A 21 4.30 -0.52 -8.43
C GLY A 21 3.63 0.29 -9.55
N LEU A 22 2.96 1.40 -9.21
CA LEU A 22 2.33 2.30 -10.19
C LEU A 22 3.34 3.12 -10.99
N LEU A 23 4.33 3.74 -10.34
CA LEU A 23 5.35 4.54 -11.03
C LEU A 23 6.28 3.67 -11.89
N GLY A 24 6.51 2.43 -11.47
CA GLY A 24 7.32 1.44 -12.16
C GLY A 24 6.54 0.56 -13.12
N GLU A 25 5.22 0.76 -13.30
CA GLU A 25 4.33 -0.17 -14.02
C GLU A 25 4.92 -0.59 -15.37
N GLN A 26 5.39 0.36 -16.17
CA GLN A 26 5.95 0.08 -17.50
C GLN A 26 7.24 -0.76 -17.44
N LYS A 27 8.08 -0.57 -16.41
CA LYS A 27 9.30 -1.36 -16.22
C LYS A 27 8.97 -2.76 -15.74
N PHE A 28 8.05 -2.89 -14.77
CA PHE A 28 7.62 -4.18 -14.26
C PHE A 28 6.85 -4.98 -15.32
N HIS A 29 6.03 -4.33 -16.15
CA HIS A 29 5.34 -4.99 -17.25
C HIS A 29 6.30 -5.51 -18.32
N ARG A 30 7.45 -4.86 -18.55
CA ARG A 30 8.50 -5.39 -19.42
C ARG A 30 9.23 -6.61 -18.81
N LEU A 31 9.38 -6.66 -17.49
CA LEU A 31 10.04 -7.76 -16.78
C LEU A 31 9.11 -8.95 -16.55
N ALA A 32 7.83 -8.70 -16.28
CA ALA A 32 6.80 -9.68 -15.95
C ALA A 32 5.46 -9.28 -16.60
N PRO A 33 5.33 -9.45 -17.93
CA PRO A 33 4.15 -9.00 -18.68
C PRO A 33 2.85 -9.72 -18.31
N SER A 34 2.94 -10.92 -17.71
CA SER A 34 1.79 -11.69 -17.25
C SER A 34 1.19 -11.19 -15.94
N LEU A 35 1.89 -10.33 -15.19
CA LEU A 35 1.43 -9.86 -13.89
C LEU A 35 0.63 -8.56 -14.04
N PRO A 36 -0.58 -8.47 -13.45
CA PRO A 36 -1.39 -7.26 -13.45
C PRO A 36 -0.90 -6.29 -12.35
N ILE A 37 0.35 -5.83 -12.46
CA ILE A 37 1.04 -5.00 -11.46
C ILE A 37 0.22 -3.78 -11.05
N ARG A 38 -0.43 -3.11 -12.01
CA ARG A 38 -1.29 -1.96 -11.75
C ARG A 38 -2.49 -2.31 -10.86
N ALA A 39 -3.14 -3.44 -11.09
CA ALA A 39 -4.29 -3.86 -10.29
C ALA A 39 -3.85 -4.21 -8.87
N ILE A 40 -2.72 -4.91 -8.72
CA ILE A 40 -2.13 -5.27 -7.42
C ILE A 40 -1.78 -3.99 -6.64
N ALA A 41 -1.06 -3.07 -7.26
CA ALA A 41 -0.65 -1.82 -6.64
C ALA A 41 -1.86 -0.95 -6.23
N LEU A 42 -2.94 -0.94 -7.02
CA LEU A 42 -4.18 -0.24 -6.65
C LEU A 42 -4.86 -0.89 -5.43
N ILE A 43 -4.90 -2.22 -5.36
CA ILE A 43 -5.45 -2.96 -4.22
C ILE A 43 -4.64 -2.67 -2.96
N GLU A 44 -3.31 -2.76 -3.05
CA GLU A 44 -2.40 -2.42 -1.95
C GLU A 44 -2.61 -0.98 -1.50
N GLY A 45 -2.60 -0.02 -2.43
CA GLY A 45 -2.85 1.38 -2.10
C GLY A 45 -4.18 1.59 -1.37
N PHE A 46 -5.24 0.90 -1.78
CA PHE A 46 -6.53 0.99 -1.12
C PHE A 46 -6.52 0.40 0.29
N VAL A 47 -5.91 -0.77 0.49
CA VAL A 47 -5.75 -1.40 1.80
C VAL A 47 -4.91 -0.51 2.73
N ALA A 48 -3.84 0.09 2.22
CA ALA A 48 -3.00 1.03 2.97
C ALA A 48 -3.80 2.24 3.45
N LEU A 49 -4.64 2.82 2.57
CA LEU A 49 -5.50 3.96 2.94
C LEU A 49 -6.52 3.58 4.01
N ILE A 50 -7.13 2.39 3.93
CA ILE A 50 -8.05 1.90 4.96
C ILE A 50 -7.33 1.75 6.31
N LEU A 51 -6.14 1.15 6.32
CA LEU A 51 -5.37 0.97 7.56
C LEU A 51 -4.96 2.31 8.18
N LEU A 52 -4.56 3.30 7.36
CA LEU A 52 -4.30 4.66 7.83
C LEU A 52 -5.57 5.32 8.38
N ALA A 53 -6.70 5.18 7.71
CA ALA A 53 -7.98 5.72 8.18
C ALA A 53 -8.38 5.12 9.53
N ILE A 54 -8.27 3.79 9.69
CA ILE A 54 -8.52 3.11 10.97
C ILE A 54 -7.57 3.65 12.04
N TYR A 55 -6.28 3.75 11.75
CA TYR A 55 -5.30 4.31 12.69
C TYR A 55 -5.69 5.72 13.16
N PHE A 56 -6.04 6.62 12.24
CA PHE A 56 -6.40 8.00 12.58
C PHE A 56 -7.71 8.07 13.36
N VAL A 57 -8.70 7.24 13.03
CA VAL A 57 -9.96 7.14 13.80
C VAL A 57 -9.67 6.68 15.23
N TYR A 58 -8.89 5.61 15.41
CA TYR A 58 -8.49 5.12 16.74
C TYR A 58 -7.56 6.07 17.51
N ARG A 59 -6.82 6.93 16.81
CA ARG A 59 -5.95 7.92 17.45
C ARG A 59 -6.70 9.18 17.86
N ALA A 60 -7.77 9.52 17.15
CA ALA A 60 -8.58 10.73 17.37
C ALA A 60 -9.73 10.52 18.36
N GLY A 61 -10.24 9.29 18.49
CA GLY A 61 -11.20 8.89 19.53
C GLY A 61 -10.50 8.49 20.83
#